data_AF-A0A1U8PY52-F1
#
_entry.id   AF-A0A1U8PY52-F1
#
_cell.length_a   1.000
_cell.length_b   1.000
_cell.length_c   1.000
_cell.angle_alpha   90.00
_cell.angle_beta   90.00
_cell.angle_gamma   90.00
#
_symmetry.space_group_name_H-M   'P 1'
#
loop_
_entity.id
_entity.type
_entity.pdbx_description
1 polymer ?
#
loop_
_entity_poly.entity_id
_entity_poly.type
_entity_poly.pdbx_seq_one_letter_code
_entity_poly.pdbx_strand_id
1 'polypeptide(L)'
;MQPFFGMFGYGGLIASMNIGSCVEVSSKTKQSKKVYKLRLAREALLGNSGSECSWSTDGGIRDPLDEEIKESPHGSFTKVVILNPVVRNLDISKLQCKLKDIYFPYIQI
;
A
#
# COMPACT_ATOMS: atom_id res chain seq x y z
N MET A 1 20.74 14.67 -4.35
CA MET A 1 20.50 13.70 -3.26
C MET A 1 19.17 13.04 -3.50
N GLN A 2 19.10 11.71 -3.53
CA GLN A 2 17.80 11.02 -3.48
C GLN A 2 17.26 11.09 -2.06
N PRO A 3 15.96 11.35 -1.88
CA PRO A 3 15.36 11.43 -0.55
C PRO A 3 15.32 10.05 0.09
N PHE A 4 15.66 10.01 1.37
CA PHE A 4 15.50 8.80 2.15
C PHE A 4 14.11 8.79 2.80
N PHE A 5 13.11 8.29 2.06
CA PHE A 5 11.78 8.03 2.61
C PHE A 5 11.76 6.69 3.35
N GLY A 6 10.99 6.62 4.45
CA GLY A 6 10.75 5.35 5.15
C GLY A 6 11.64 5.06 6.38
N MET A 7 12.30 6.07 6.94
CA MET A 7 13.23 5.94 8.08
C MET A 7 12.71 5.13 9.28
N PHE A 8 11.39 5.14 9.53
CA PHE A 8 10.79 4.49 10.70
C PHE A 8 9.95 3.25 10.42
N GLY A 9 9.75 2.86 9.15
CA GLY A 9 9.02 1.63 8.80
C GLY A 9 7.50 1.60 9.04
N TYR A 10 6.90 2.56 9.76
CA TYR A 10 5.45 2.57 10.03
C TYR A 10 4.62 3.49 9.12
N GLY A 11 5.25 4.30 8.27
CA GLY A 11 4.57 5.36 7.50
C GLY A 11 3.43 4.84 6.61
N GLY A 12 3.65 3.74 5.88
CA GLY A 12 2.63 3.14 5.02
C GLY A 12 1.45 2.56 5.80
N LEU A 13 1.70 1.97 6.97
CA LEU A 13 0.66 1.44 7.84
C LEU A 13 -0.20 2.57 8.41
N ILE A 14 0.43 3.64 8.92
CA ILE A 14 -0.30 4.80 9.45
C ILE A 14 -1.12 5.47 8.35
N ALA A 15 -0.54 5.70 7.17
CA ALA A 15 -1.24 6.35 6.06
C ALA A 15 -2.47 5.54 5.62
N SER A 16 -2.31 4.22 5.43
CA SER A 16 -3.41 3.35 5.00
C SER A 16 -4.53 3.25 6.05
N MET A 17 -4.17 3.08 7.32
CA MET A 17 -5.13 3.00 8.43
C MET A 17 -5.80 4.36 8.72
N ASN A 18 -5.15 5.47 8.39
CA ASN A 18 -5.78 6.79 8.50
C ASN A 18 -6.83 7.02 7.40
N ILE A 19 -6.63 6.46 6.21
CA ILE A 19 -7.54 6.62 5.07
C ILE A 19 -8.71 5.63 5.16
N GLY A 20 -8.47 4.38 5.54
CA GLY A 20 -9.49 3.33 5.64
C GLY A 20 -9.24 2.36 6.80
N SER A 21 -10.07 1.31 6.91
CA SER A 21 -9.95 0.33 8.01
C SER A 21 -9.22 -0.95 7.63
N CYS A 22 -8.99 -1.19 6.34
CA CYS A 22 -8.31 -2.38 5.85
C CYS A 22 -7.43 -2.03 4.63
N VAL A 23 -6.28 -2.67 4.51
CA VAL A 23 -5.36 -2.50 3.38
C VAL A 23 -4.96 -3.85 2.84
N GLU A 24 -4.91 -3.95 1.52
CA GLU A 24 -4.43 -5.11 0.79
C GLU A 24 -3.23 -4.70 -0.07
N VAL A 25 -2.11 -5.38 0.15
CA VAL A 25 -0.88 -5.17 -0.60
C VAL A 25 -0.63 -6.38 -1.46
N SER A 26 -0.54 -6.18 -2.76
CA SER A 26 -0.11 -7.20 -3.73
C SER A 26 1.21 -6.77 -4.35
N SER A 27 2.21 -7.63 -4.33
CA SER A 27 3.53 -7.31 -4.87
C SER A 27 4.12 -8.47 -5.64
N LYS A 28 4.82 -8.13 -6.72
CA LYS A 28 5.59 -9.04 -7.54
C LYS A 28 6.94 -8.41 -7.84
N THR A 29 8.00 -9.12 -7.50
CA THR A 29 9.36 -8.71 -7.90
C THR A 29 9.66 -9.15 -9.32
N LYS A 30 10.68 -8.56 -9.94
CA LYS A 30 11.10 -8.90 -11.31
C LYS A 30 11.52 -10.37 -11.44
N GLN A 31 12.07 -10.94 -10.38
CA GLN A 31 12.56 -12.32 -10.34
C GLN A 31 11.46 -13.32 -9.99
N SER A 32 10.46 -12.91 -9.20
CA SER A 32 9.34 -13.78 -8.84
C SER A 32 8.36 -13.93 -10.01
N LYS A 33 7.94 -15.16 -10.27
CA LYS A 33 6.81 -15.45 -11.18
C LYS A 33 5.45 -15.28 -10.50
N LYS A 34 5.41 -15.35 -9.16
CA LYS A 34 4.18 -15.27 -8.35
C LYS A 34 3.99 -13.88 -7.74
N VAL A 35 2.73 -13.55 -7.51
CA VAL A 35 2.29 -12.37 -6.75
C VAL A 35 2.05 -12.79 -5.31
N TYR A 36 2.64 -12.03 -4.38
CA TYR A 36 2.42 -12.18 -2.96
C TYR A 36 1.40 -11.15 -2.51
N LYS A 37 0.45 -11.61 -1.70
CA LYS A 37 -0.65 -10.82 -1.20
C LYS A 37 -0.62 -10.82 0.33
N LEU A 38 -0.83 -9.65 0.91
CA LEU A 38 -0.97 -9.46 2.34
C LEU A 38 -2.17 -8.55 2.60
N ARG A 39 -3.04 -8.92 3.53
CA ARG A 39 -4.21 -8.13 3.92
C ARG A 39 -4.13 -7.80 5.40
N LEU A 40 -4.15 -6.52 5.74
CA LEU A 40 -4.12 -6.02 7.11
C LEU A 40 -5.43 -5.29 7.39
N ALA A 41 -6.19 -5.75 8.37
CA ALA A 41 -7.45 -5.14 8.80
C ALA A 41 -7.33 -4.66 10.24
N ARG A 42 -7.68 -3.39 10.50
CA ARG A 42 -7.59 -2.74 11.82
C ARG A 42 -8.23 -3.60 12.92
N GLU A 43 -9.38 -4.18 12.62
CA GLU A 43 -10.17 -4.97 13.55
C GLU A 43 -9.42 -6.24 13.97
N ALA A 44 -8.73 -6.91 13.04
CA ALA A 44 -7.88 -8.06 13.33
C ALA A 44 -6.65 -7.68 14.16
N LEU A 45 -6.10 -6.47 13.97
CA LEU A 45 -4.93 -6.00 14.74
C LEU A 45 -5.30 -5.70 16.19
N LEU A 46 -6.45 -5.06 16.41
CA LEU A 46 -6.92 -4.66 17.74
C LEU A 46 -7.49 -5.84 18.52
N GLY A 47 -8.19 -6.77 17.84
CA GLY A 47 -8.79 -7.94 18.47
C GLY A 47 -7.78 -8.94 19.02
N ASN A 48 -6.54 -8.90 18.56
CA ASN A 48 -5.47 -9.82 18.99
C ASN A 48 -4.54 -9.24 20.07
N SER A 49 -4.87 -8.07 20.63
CA SER A 49 -4.03 -7.31 21.58
C SER A 49 -3.90 -7.93 22.98
N GLY A 50 -4.60 -9.03 23.28
CA GLY A 50 -4.70 -9.62 24.62
C GLY A 50 -4.10 -11.02 24.79
N SER A 51 -3.49 -11.63 23.77
CA SER A 51 -2.90 -12.97 23.89
C SER A 51 -1.42 -12.94 23.49
N GLU A 52 -0.59 -13.78 24.12
CA GLU A 52 0.84 -13.98 23.82
C GLU A 52 1.10 -14.57 22.41
N CYS A 53 0.16 -14.42 21.47
CA CYS A 53 0.16 -15.09 20.18
C CYS A 53 0.83 -14.27 19.07
N SER A 54 1.66 -14.98 18.32
CA SER A 54 1.99 -14.74 16.91
C SER A 54 0.90 -13.93 16.19
N TRP A 55 1.26 -12.75 15.69
CA TRP A 55 0.41 -12.03 14.74
C TRP A 55 0.25 -12.88 13.48
N SER A 56 -0.99 -13.31 13.22
CA SER A 56 -1.36 -13.92 11.95
C SER A 56 -2.31 -12.99 11.21
N THR A 57 -2.13 -12.89 9.90
CA THR A 57 -2.99 -12.05 9.06
C THR A 57 -3.21 -12.72 7.72
N ASP A 58 -4.27 -12.33 7.03
CA ASP A 58 -4.64 -12.96 5.77
C ASP A 58 -3.61 -12.61 4.69
N GLY A 59 -3.33 -13.58 3.83
CA GLY A 59 -2.30 -13.49 2.82
C GLY A 59 -2.42 -14.61 1.81
N GLY A 60 -1.69 -14.50 0.72
CA GLY A 60 -1.78 -15.49 -0.34
C GLY A 60 -0.68 -15.37 -1.37
N ILE A 61 -0.53 -16.44 -2.14
CA ILE A 61 0.36 -16.52 -3.29
C ILE A 61 -0.49 -16.90 -4.48
N ARG A 62 -0.38 -16.14 -5.57
CA ARG A 62 -1.13 -16.40 -6.81
C ARG A 62 -0.30 -16.10 -8.04
N ASP A 63 -0.81 -16.51 -9.19
CA ASP A 63 -0.29 -16.05 -10.49
C ASP A 63 -0.71 -14.59 -10.76
N PRO A 64 0.08 -13.84 -11.54
CA PRO A 64 -0.26 -12.49 -11.94
C PRO A 64 -1.49 -12.49 -12.85
N LEU A 65 -2.32 -11.45 -12.71
CA LEU A 65 -3.47 -11.24 -13.59
C LEU A 65 -3.02 -10.62 -14.92
N ASP A 66 -3.78 -10.85 -15.99
CA ASP A 66 -3.47 -10.30 -17.32
C ASP A 66 -3.36 -8.76 -17.30
N GLU A 67 -4.21 -8.10 -16.52
CA GLU A 67 -4.17 -6.65 -16.29
C GLU A 67 -2.85 -6.21 -15.63
N GLU A 68 -2.39 -6.94 -14.60
CA GLU A 68 -1.14 -6.63 -13.91
C GLU A 68 0.07 -6.83 -14.82
N ILE A 69 0.04 -7.85 -15.69
CA ILE A 69 1.08 -8.09 -16.69
C ILE A 69 1.11 -6.93 -17.69
N LYS A 70 -0.06 -6.47 -18.15
CA LYS A 70 -0.18 -5.35 -19.09
C LYS A 70 0.28 -4.03 -18.50
N GLU A 71 -0.06 -3.76 -17.24
CA GLU A 71 0.30 -2.52 -16.53
C GLU A 71 1.77 -2.50 -16.05
N SER A 72 2.41 -3.66 -15.93
CA SER A 72 3.80 -3.79 -15.48
C SER A 72 4.71 -4.44 -16.52
N PRO A 73 4.98 -3.77 -17.67
CA PRO A 73 5.83 -4.31 -18.73
C PRO A 73 7.27 -4.60 -18.26
N HIS A 74 7.71 -3.95 -17.18
CA HIS A 74 9.02 -4.18 -16.57
C HIS A 74 9.08 -5.43 -15.67
N GLY A 75 7.95 -6.12 -15.47
CA GLY A 75 7.84 -7.40 -14.80
C GLY A 75 7.76 -7.34 -13.27
N SER A 76 7.65 -6.15 -12.67
CA SER A 76 7.50 -5.96 -11.22
C SER A 76 6.49 -4.88 -10.90
N PHE A 77 5.75 -5.05 -9.81
CA PHE A 77 4.81 -4.05 -9.32
C PHE A 77 4.59 -4.18 -7.81
N THR A 78 4.09 -3.11 -7.21
CA THR A 78 3.46 -3.14 -5.88
C THR A 78 2.17 -2.34 -5.95
N LYS A 79 1.06 -2.99 -5.60
CA LYS A 79 -0.29 -2.44 -5.61
C LYS A 79 -0.79 -2.39 -4.19
N VAL A 80 -1.27 -1.22 -3.77
CA VAL A 80 -1.85 -0.99 -2.43
C VAL A 80 -3.30 -0.59 -2.62
N VAL A 81 -4.22 -1.40 -2.07
CA VAL A 81 -5.66 -1.15 -2.11
C VAL A 81 -6.14 -0.86 -0.69
N ILE A 82 -6.71 0.33 -0.48
CA ILE A 82 -7.28 0.72 0.81
C ILE A 82 -8.79 0.52 0.74
N LEU A 83 -9.30 -0.28 1.67
CA LEU A 83 -10.71 -0.67 1.78
C LEU A 83 -11.37 0.12 2.92
N ASN A 84 -12.69 0.30 2.80
CA ASN A 84 -13.53 1.05 3.75
C ASN A 84 -12.98 2.47 4.04
N PRO A 85 -12.77 3.31 3.01
CA PRO A 85 -12.25 4.66 3.24
C PRO A 85 -13.21 5.49 4.09
N VAL A 86 -12.67 6.18 5.09
CA VAL A 86 -13.42 7.05 6.02
C VAL A 86 -13.59 8.46 5.44
N VAL A 87 -12.70 8.87 4.54
CA VAL A 87 -12.71 10.21 3.94
C VAL A 87 -13.90 10.36 2.98
N ARG A 88 -14.80 11.29 3.29
CA ARG A 88 -15.92 11.69 2.42
C ARG A 88 -15.65 13.12 1.96
N ASN A 89 -15.78 13.39 0.66
CA ASN A 89 -15.60 14.72 0.03
C ASN A 89 -14.15 15.21 -0.08
N LEU A 90 -13.31 14.47 -0.80
CA LEU A 90 -11.96 14.90 -1.14
C LEU A 90 -11.99 15.86 -2.33
N ASP A 91 -11.51 17.09 -2.15
CA ASP A 91 -11.24 18.00 -3.27
C ASP A 91 -10.00 17.51 -4.02
N ILE A 92 -10.24 16.85 -5.15
CA ILE A 92 -9.21 16.24 -5.99
C ILE A 92 -8.24 17.30 -6.50
N SER A 93 -8.73 18.46 -6.90
CA SER A 93 -7.89 19.55 -7.42
C SER A 93 -6.93 20.05 -6.36
N LYS A 94 -7.43 20.31 -5.15
CA LYS A 94 -6.59 20.75 -4.03
C LYS A 94 -5.59 19.68 -3.60
N LEU A 95 -5.98 18.41 -3.60
CA LEU A 95 -5.06 17.31 -3.33
C LEU A 95 -3.93 17.25 -4.37
N GLN A 96 -4.26 17.35 -5.66
CA GLN A 96 -3.27 17.33 -6.74
C GLN A 96 -2.27 18.49 -6.61
N CYS A 97 -2.74 19.70 -6.27
CA CYS A 97 -1.86 20.83 -6.00
C CYS A 97 -0.88 20.51 -4.85
N LYS A 98 -1.39 20.04 -3.71
CA LYS A 98 -0.54 19.68 -2.57
C LYS A 98 0.49 18.60 -2.89
N LEU A 99 0.10 17.58 -3.66
CA LEU A 99 1.02 16.53 -4.08
C LEU A 99 2.11 17.08 -5.01
N LYS A 100 1.74 17.94 -5.96
CA LYS A 100 2.72 18.61 -6.83
C LYS A 100 3.70 19.46 -6.02
N ASP A 101 3.23 20.18 -5.01
CA ASP A 101 4.09 21.01 -4.16
C ASP A 101 5.05 20.15 -3.32
N ILE A 102 4.56 19.08 -2.67
CA ILE A 102 5.38 18.18 -1.84
C ILE A 102 6.43 17.45 -2.68
N TYR A 103 6.04 16.97 -3.86
CA TYR A 103 6.92 16.20 -4.74
C TYR A 103 7.61 17.08 -5.79
N PHE A 104 7.47 18.40 -5.73
CA PHE A 104 8.04 19.34 -6.70
C PHE A 104 9.52 19.04 -7.00
N PRO A 105 10.41 18.83 -6.00
CA PRO A 105 11.83 18.54 -6.27
C PRO A 105 12.09 17.24 -7.04
N TYR A 106 11.12 16.33 -7.15
CA TYR A 106 11.27 15.00 -7.78
C TYR A 106 10.59 14.90 -9.15
N ILE A 107 9.67 15.81 -9.45
CA ILE A 107 8.88 15.80 -10.70
C ILE A 107 9.56 16.62 -11.81
N GLN A 108 10.58 17.44 -11.49
CA GLN A 108 11.29 18.35 -12.40
C GLN A 108 12.20 17.68 -13.47
N ILE A 109 11.90 16.43 -13.86
CA ILE A 109 12.66 15.72 -14.91
C ILE A 109 12.24 16.23 -16.28
#